data_AF-A0A9E5UGC9-F1
#
_entry.id   AF-A0A9E5UGC9-F1
#
_cell.length_a   1.000
_cell.length_b   1.000
_cell.length_c   1.000
_cell.angle_alpha   90.00
_cell.angle_beta   90.00
_cell.angle_gamma   90.00
#
_symmetry.space_group_name_H-M   'P 1'
#
loop_
_entity.id
_entity.type
_entity.pdbx_description
1 polymer ?
#
loop_
_entity_poly.entity_id
_entity_poly.type
_entity_poly.pdbx_seq_one_letter_code
_entity_poly.pdbx_strand_id
1 'polypeptide(L)'
;EEVLGHFEERMKSFTDEQAVEEANRCMSCGMCFECDNCVVYCPQDAVFRVKKDESTLGRYVDTDYNKCIGCHICADVCPTGYI
;
A
#
# COMPACT_ATOMS: atom_id res chain seq x y z
N GLU A 1 -11.70 -21.06 29.11
CA GLU A 1 -11.78 -21.40 30.55
C GLU A 1 -10.53 -22.11 31.06
N GLU A 2 -9.71 -22.74 30.21
CA GLU A 2 -8.39 -23.29 30.57
C GLU A 2 -7.30 -22.21 30.46
N VAL A 3 -7.23 -21.32 31.44
CA VAL A 3 -6.24 -20.23 31.48
C VAL A 3 -5.19 -20.47 32.55
N LEU A 4 -5.57 -21.20 33.59
CA LEU A 4 -4.81 -21.40 34.81
C LEU A 4 -4.59 -22.90 35.00
N GLY A 5 -3.41 -23.30 35.45
CA GLY A 5 -3.10 -24.68 35.81
C GLY A 5 -2.39 -25.53 34.75
N HIS A 6 -2.01 -24.95 33.61
CA HIS A 6 -1.20 -25.62 32.60
C HIS A 6 -0.28 -24.62 31.87
N PHE A 7 0.77 -25.15 31.24
CA PHE A 7 1.80 -24.37 30.53
C PHE A 7 1.71 -24.54 29.00
N GLU A 8 0.54 -24.93 28.50
CA GLU A 8 0.34 -25.09 27.05
C GLU A 8 0.31 -23.74 26.34
N GLU A 9 0.71 -23.75 25.08
CA GLU A 9 0.72 -22.57 24.22
C GLU A 9 -0.70 -22.02 24.01
N ARG A 10 -0.84 -20.72 24.23
CA ARG A 10 -2.15 -20.04 24.26
C ARG A 10 -2.43 -19.28 22.98
N MET A 11 -1.39 -18.72 22.39
CA MET A 11 -1.44 -18.04 21.09
C MET A 11 -1.24 -19.09 20.02
N LYS A 12 -2.33 -19.73 19.60
CA LYS A 12 -2.29 -20.61 18.43
C LYS A 12 -2.25 -19.73 17.19
N SER A 13 -1.23 -19.93 16.36
CA SER A 13 -1.13 -19.29 15.05
C SER A 13 -2.34 -19.65 14.18
N PHE A 14 -2.63 -18.80 13.19
CA PHE A 14 -3.60 -19.14 12.17
C PHE A 14 -3.19 -20.41 11.40
N THR A 15 -4.19 -21.17 10.96
CA THR A 15 -3.96 -22.15 9.90
C THR A 15 -3.61 -21.44 8.59
N ASP A 16 -3.07 -22.17 7.61
CA ASP A 16 -2.73 -21.58 6.31
C ASP A 16 -3.94 -20.92 5.65
N GLU A 17 -5.13 -21.52 5.75
CA GLU A 17 -6.37 -20.95 5.20
C GLU A 17 -6.77 -19.65 5.91
N GLN A 18 -6.70 -19.63 7.25
CA GLN A 18 -7.03 -18.44 8.05
C GLN A 18 -6.02 -17.31 7.81
N ALA A 19 -4.74 -17.64 7.64
CA ALA A 19 -3.70 -16.67 7.35
C ALA A 19 -3.91 -16.00 5.97
N VAL A 20 -4.29 -16.79 4.96
CA VAL A 20 -4.62 -16.27 3.62
C VAL A 20 -5.88 -15.40 3.66
N GLU A 21 -6.93 -15.83 4.37
CA GLU A 21 -8.16 -15.05 4.53
C GLU A 21 -7.88 -13.69 5.20
N GLU A 22 -7.08 -13.66 6.26
CA GLU A 22 -6.73 -12.41 6.94
C GLU A 22 -5.86 -11.51 6.06
N ALA A 23 -4.90 -12.08 5.30
CA ALA A 23 -4.06 -11.31 4.38
C ALA A 23 -4.88 -10.60 3.29
N ASN A 24 -5.97 -11.20 2.82
CA ASN A 24 -6.87 -10.61 1.82
C ASN A 24 -7.65 -9.40 2.33
N ARG A 25 -7.69 -9.16 3.66
CA ARG A 25 -8.32 -7.97 4.25
C ARG A 25 -7.40 -6.75 4.24
N CYS A 26 -6.14 -6.90 3.81
CA CYS A 26 -5.18 -5.80 3.72
C CYS A 26 -5.64 -4.78 2.68
N MET A 27 -5.76 -3.52 3.09
CA MET A 27 -6.15 -2.39 2.23
C MET A 27 -4.96 -1.74 1.51
N SER A 28 -3.81 -2.42 1.41
CA SER A 28 -2.57 -1.93 0.79
C SER A 28 -2.10 -0.57 1.34
N CYS A 29 -2.29 -0.29 2.62
CA CYS A 29 -1.81 0.94 3.25
C CYS A 29 -0.29 1.09 3.04
N GLY A 30 0.14 2.24 2.54
CA GLY A 30 1.54 2.53 2.21
C GLY A 30 2.05 1.93 0.89
N MET A 31 1.22 1.22 0.12
CA MET A 31 1.56 0.74 -1.22
C MET A 31 0.63 1.32 -2.28
N CYS A 32 1.17 1.62 -3.46
CA CYS A 32 0.36 1.99 -4.60
C CYS A 32 -0.43 0.77 -5.08
N PHE A 33 -1.71 0.95 -5.44
CA PHE A 33 -2.54 -0.09 -6.06
C PHE A 33 -3.06 0.32 -7.45
N GLU A 34 -2.41 1.29 -8.09
CA GLU A 34 -2.75 1.76 -9.44
C GLU A 34 -4.14 2.42 -9.54
N CYS A 35 -4.54 3.20 -8.51
CA CYS A 35 -5.79 3.98 -8.56
C CYS A 35 -5.74 5.22 -9.47
N ASP A 36 -4.53 5.64 -9.89
CA ASP A 36 -4.26 6.77 -10.79
C ASP A 36 -4.66 8.17 -10.33
N ASN A 37 -5.23 8.34 -9.12
CA ASN A 37 -5.62 9.65 -8.61
C ASN A 37 -4.44 10.65 -8.63
N CYS A 38 -3.25 10.24 -8.17
CA CYS A 38 -2.08 11.12 -8.15
C CYS A 38 -1.61 11.55 -9.55
N VAL A 39 -1.85 10.75 -10.58
CA VAL A 39 -1.55 11.08 -11.98
C VAL A 39 -2.59 12.06 -12.52
N VAL A 40 -3.88 11.78 -12.32
CA VAL A 40 -5.00 12.58 -12.83
C VAL A 40 -5.03 13.98 -12.22
N TYR A 41 -4.74 14.10 -10.92
CA TYR A 41 -4.82 15.38 -10.20
C TYR A 41 -3.52 16.17 -10.17
N CYS A 42 -2.42 15.65 -10.75
CA CYS A 42 -1.16 16.40 -10.78
C CYS A 42 -1.28 17.59 -11.77
N PRO A 43 -1.22 18.85 -11.32
CA PRO A 43 -1.41 20.00 -12.20
C PRO A 43 -0.20 20.27 -13.11
N GLN A 44 0.91 19.55 -12.92
CA GLN A 44 2.18 19.74 -13.65
C GLN A 44 2.54 18.52 -14.51
N ASP A 45 1.70 17.49 -14.54
CA ASP A 45 2.02 16.20 -15.16
C ASP A 45 3.39 15.64 -14.69
N ALA A 46 3.70 15.89 -13.42
CA ALA A 46 4.95 15.49 -12.79
C ALA A 46 4.90 14.03 -12.31
N VAL A 47 3.70 13.50 -12.02
CA VAL A 47 3.52 12.11 -11.59
C VAL A 47 3.15 11.26 -12.81
N PHE A 48 3.87 10.17 -13.03
CA PHE A 48 3.66 9.27 -14.17
C PHE A 48 3.78 7.80 -13.77
N ARG A 49 3.18 6.90 -14.56
CA ARG A 49 3.28 5.45 -14.32
C ARG A 49 4.67 4.94 -14.69
N VAL A 50 5.24 4.09 -13.83
CA VAL A 50 6.45 3.34 -14.18
C VAL A 50 6.12 2.31 -15.25
N LYS A 51 7.13 1.88 -16.01
CA LYS A 51 6.92 0.86 -17.04
C LYS A 51 6.69 -0.51 -16.38
N LYS A 52 5.83 -1.34 -16.99
CA LYS A 52 5.45 -2.65 -16.43
C LYS A 52 6.61 -3.66 -16.37
N ASP A 53 7.65 -3.46 -17.17
CA ASP A 53 8.88 -4.26 -17.18
C ASP A 53 9.83 -3.87 -16.03
N GLU A 54 9.62 -2.71 -15.40
CA GLU A 54 10.35 -2.29 -14.20
C GLU A 54 9.62 -2.81 -12.95
N SER A 55 9.99 -4.03 -12.52
CA SER A 55 9.45 -4.62 -11.29
C SER A 55 9.81 -3.76 -10.09
N THR A 56 8.79 -3.17 -9.46
CA THR A 56 8.92 -2.47 -8.19
C THR A 56 7.81 -2.93 -7.25
N LEU A 57 8.19 -3.37 -6.06
CA LEU A 57 7.23 -3.77 -5.01
C LEU A 57 6.44 -2.54 -4.56
N GLY A 58 5.17 -2.45 -4.96
CA GLY A 58 4.23 -1.43 -4.49
C GLY A 58 4.46 0.00 -5.01
N ARG A 59 5.36 0.21 -5.99
CA ARG A 59 5.69 1.52 -6.57
C ARG A 59 5.31 1.63 -8.05
N TYR A 60 4.03 1.84 -8.32
CA TYR A 60 3.54 1.89 -9.71
C TYR A 60 3.58 3.29 -10.35
N VAL A 61 3.99 4.31 -9.60
CA VAL A 61 4.15 5.69 -10.09
C VAL A 61 5.47 6.29 -9.64
N ASP A 62 6.01 7.19 -10.44
CA ASP A 62 7.18 7.99 -10.12
C ASP A 62 6.89 9.49 -10.32
N THR A 63 7.71 10.35 -9.72
CA THR A 63 7.60 11.81 -9.75
C THR A 63 8.83 12.42 -10.41
N ASP A 64 8.62 13.16 -11.50
CA ASP A 64 9.63 14.05 -12.07
C ASP A 64 9.76 15.30 -11.20
N TYR A 65 10.78 15.31 -10.35
CA TYR A 65 11.06 16.42 -9.44
C TYR A 65 11.47 17.72 -10.15
N ASN A 66 11.81 17.69 -11.44
CA ASN A 66 12.07 18.91 -12.20
C ASN A 66 10.78 19.65 -12.58
N LYS A 67 9.65 18.92 -12.67
CA LYS A 67 8.31 19.48 -12.92
C LYS A 67 7.51 19.71 -11.64
N CYS A 68 7.86 19.00 -10.57
CA CYS A 68 7.15 19.09 -9.31
C CYS A 68 7.32 20.48 -8.66
N ILE A 69 6.19 21.09 -8.29
CA ILE A 69 6.14 22.40 -7.61
C ILE A 69 5.83 22.29 -6.11
N GLY A 70 5.76 21.08 -5.55
CA GLY A 70 5.47 20.89 -4.12
C GLY A 70 4.04 21.26 -3.69
N CYS A 71 3.04 21.07 -4.54
CA CYS A 71 1.65 21.41 -4.22
C CYS A 71 0.93 20.39 -3.33
N HIS A 72 1.50 19.20 -3.11
CA HIS A 72 0.98 18.12 -2.26
C HIS A 72 -0.38 17.50 -2.64
N ILE A 73 -1.02 17.94 -3.73
CA ILE A 73 -2.29 17.39 -4.20
C ILE A 73 -2.23 15.87 -4.40
N CYS A 74 -1.12 15.36 -4.96
CA CYS A 74 -0.94 13.92 -5.17
C CYS A 74 -0.99 13.10 -3.87
N ALA A 75 -0.47 13.65 -2.76
CA ALA A 75 -0.53 13.04 -1.44
C ALA A 75 -1.94 13.11 -0.85
N ASP A 76 -2.61 14.27 -0.98
CA ASP A 76 -3.97 14.47 -0.46
C ASP A 76 -5.00 13.53 -1.10
N VAL A 77 -4.85 13.23 -2.40
CA VAL A 77 -5.77 12.34 -3.13
C VAL A 77 -5.39 10.87 -3.07
N CYS A 78 -4.29 10.51 -2.40
CA CYS A 78 -3.79 9.15 -2.33
C CYS A 78 -4.58 8.34 -1.28
N PRO A 79 -5.41 7.37 -1.67
CA PRO A 79 -6.23 6.60 -0.72
C PRO A 79 -5.41 5.72 0.24
N THR A 80 -4.19 5.32 -0.14
CA THR A 80 -3.32 4.46 0.68
C THR A 80 -2.19 5.20 1.38
N GLY A 81 -2.03 6.51 1.14
CA GLY A 81 -0.89 7.27 1.66
C GLY A 81 0.46 6.78 1.14
N TYR A 82 0.51 6.27 -0.09
CA TYR A 82 1.74 5.82 -0.74
C TYR A 82 2.70 6.97 -1.08
N ILE A 83 2.16 8.16 -1.38
CA ILE A 83 2.91 9.35 -1.82
C ILE A 83 2.76 10.49 -0.81
#